data_AF-W0V474-F1
#
_entry.id   AF-W0V474-F1
#
_cell.length_a   1.000
_cell.length_b   1.000
_cell.length_c   1.000
_cell.angle_alpha   90.00
_cell.angle_beta   90.00
_cell.angle_gamma   90.00
#
_symmetry.space_group_name_H-M   'P 1'
#
loop_
_entity.id
_entity.type
_entity.pdbx_description
1 polymer ?
#
loop_
_entity_poly.entity_id
_entity_poly.type
_entity_poly.pdbx_seq_one_letter_code
_entity_poly.pdbx_strand_id
1 'polypeptide(L)' 'MDIMELLFASQVRDCAESIRDHHMPFAIAHGEDDAYYEWIDAHPISGYIQEAYREIEETAHQIRAIRAG' A
#
# COMPACT_ATOMS: atom_id res chain seq x y z
N MET A 1 21.31 -16.68 11.71
CA MET A 1 19.93 -16.36 11.32
C MET A 1 19.09 -17.54 11.74
N ASP A 2 18.17 -17.31 12.67
CA ASP A 2 17.31 -18.32 13.28
C ASP A 2 16.14 -18.68 12.34
N ILE A 3 15.57 -19.88 12.48
CA ILE A 3 14.41 -20.34 11.70
C ILE A 3 13.22 -19.39 11.87
N MET A 4 13.05 -18.82 13.05
CA MET A 4 11.99 -17.83 13.31
C MET A 4 12.18 -16.54 12.50
N GLU A 5 13.43 -16.09 12.31
CA GLU A 5 13.74 -14.91 11.51
C GLU A 5 13.46 -15.16 10.02
N LEU A 6 13.75 -16.37 9.52
CA LEU A 6 13.43 -16.78 8.16
C LEU A 6 11.91 -16.86 7.90
N LEU A 7 11.16 -17.40 8.86
CA LEU A 7 9.70 -17.48 8.78
C LEU A 7 9.07 -16.08 8.80
N PHE A 8 9.54 -15.20 9.67
CA PHE A 8 9.10 -13.82 9.72
C PHE A 8 9.39 -13.08 8.41
N ALA A 9 10.61 -13.20 7.88
CA ALA A 9 10.98 -12.58 6.61
C ALA A 9 10.12 -13.10 5.43
N SER A 10 9.82 -14.40 5.40
CA SER A 10 8.90 -14.99 4.41
C SER A 10 7.50 -14.40 4.52
N GLN A 11 6.94 -14.33 5.74
CA GLN A 11 5.60 -13.76 5.95
C GLN A 11 5.53 -12.28 5.59
N VAL A 12 6.56 -11.50 5.90
CA VAL A 12 6.66 -10.10 5.50
C VAL A 12 6.69 -9.98 3.97
N ARG A 13 7.46 -10.84 3.28
CA ARG A 13 7.51 -10.85 1.82
C ARG A 13 6.17 -11.20 1.21
N ASP A 14 5.54 -12.28 1.66
CA ASP A 14 4.27 -12.75 1.10
C ASP A 14 3.13 -11.75 1.38
N CYS A 15 3.18 -11.06 2.54
CA CYS A 15 2.28 -9.95 2.86
C CYS A 15 2.52 -8.75 1.92
N ALA A 16 3.76 -8.37 1.67
CA ALA A 16 4.10 -7.29 0.75
C ALA A 16 3.69 -7.59 -0.70
N GLU A 17 3.87 -8.83 -1.16
CA GLU A 17 3.40 -9.30 -2.48
C GLU A 17 1.87 -9.28 -2.55
N SER A 18 1.19 -9.76 -1.51
CA SER A 18 -0.27 -9.72 -1.44
C SER A 18 -0.82 -8.28 -1.45
N ILE A 19 -0.19 -7.38 -0.69
CA ILE A 19 -0.52 -5.95 -0.67
C ILE A 19 -0.29 -5.35 -2.07
N ARG A 20 0.83 -5.65 -2.73
CA ARG A 20 1.06 -5.20 -4.11
C ARG A 20 0.00 -5.75 -5.06
N ASP A 21 -0.33 -7.03 -5.01
CA ASP A 21 -1.14 -7.66 -6.06
C ASP A 21 -2.65 -7.45 -5.86
N HIS A 22 -3.10 -7.30 -4.60
CA HIS A 22 -4.53 -7.20 -4.25
C HIS A 22 -4.90 -5.88 -3.58
N HIS A 23 -3.92 -5.14 -3.06
CA HIS A 23 -4.11 -3.82 -2.45
C HIS A 23 -3.26 -2.76 -3.13
N MET A 24 -2.82 -2.99 -4.38
CA MET A 24 -2.36 -1.91 -5.25
C MET A 24 -3.38 -0.79 -5.08
N PRO A 25 -2.98 0.33 -4.46
CA PRO A 25 -3.91 1.40 -4.16
C PRO A 25 -4.66 1.75 -5.44
N PHE A 26 -5.98 1.83 -5.35
CA PHE A 26 -6.87 2.07 -6.49
C PHE A 26 -6.34 3.11 -7.50
N ALA A 27 -5.65 4.13 -7.01
CA ALA A 27 -5.09 5.21 -7.81
C ALA A 27 -3.87 4.83 -8.68
N ILE A 28 -3.13 3.75 -8.37
CA ILE A 28 -2.07 3.24 -9.26
C ILE A 28 -2.65 2.55 -10.50
N ALA A 29 -3.76 1.83 -10.36
CA ALA A 29 -4.32 1.03 -11.45
C ALA A 29 -5.20 1.85 -12.41
N HIS A 30 -5.84 2.91 -11.91
CA HIS A 30 -6.88 3.62 -12.67
C HIS A 30 -6.61 5.11 -12.92
N GLY A 31 -5.56 5.71 -12.35
CA GLY A 31 -5.26 7.14 -12.53
C GLY A 31 -6.33 8.05 -11.91
N GLU A 32 -7.11 7.52 -10.97
CA GLU A 32 -8.17 8.21 -10.24
C GLU A 32 -7.71 8.41 -8.80
N ASP A 33 -6.80 9.36 -8.61
CA ASP A 33 -6.21 9.73 -7.31
C ASP A 33 -7.29 10.02 -6.26
N ASP A 34 -8.36 10.72 -6.66
CA ASP A 34 -9.47 11.10 -5.78
C ASP A 34 -10.31 9.87 -5.36
N ALA A 35 -10.49 8.88 -6.24
CA ALA A 35 -11.29 7.69 -5.97
C ALA A 35 -10.66 6.80 -4.88
N TYR A 36 -9.33 6.81 -4.76
CA TYR A 36 -8.64 6.10 -3.69
C TYR A 36 -8.93 6.72 -2.31
N TYR A 37 -8.88 8.06 -2.21
CA TYR A 37 -9.14 8.75 -0.95
C TYR A 37 -10.62 8.65 -0.54
N GLU A 38 -11.54 8.70 -1.50
CA GLU A 38 -12.96 8.45 -1.22
C GLU A 38 -13.21 7.00 -0.75
N TRP A 39 -12.53 6.02 -1.38
CA TRP A 39 -12.63 4.61 -0.98
C TRP A 39 -12.09 4.36 0.43
N ILE A 40 -10.89 4.89 0.76
CA ILE A 40 -10.27 4.68 2.08
C ILE A 40 -11.07 5.36 3.19
N ASP A 41 -11.75 6.47 2.91
CA ASP A 41 -12.65 7.15 3.86
C ASP A 41 -13.95 6.39 4.11
N ALA A 42 -14.47 5.69 3.09
CA ALA A 42 -15.64 4.83 3.24
C ALA A 42 -15.30 3.42 3.75
N HIS A 43 -14.01 3.06 3.84
CA HIS A 43 -13.60 1.70 4.19
C HIS A 43 -13.77 1.42 5.70
N PRO A 44 -14.14 0.18 6.10
CA PRO A 44 -14.33 -0.15 7.51
C PRO A 44 -13.01 -0.22 8.31
N ILE A 45 -11.86 -0.06 7.65
CA ILE A 45 -10.55 0.05 8.27
C ILE A 45 -10.40 1.48 8.80
N SER A 46 -10.15 1.62 10.10
CA SER A 46 -9.98 2.92 10.77
C SER A 46 -8.72 2.94 11.65
N GLY A 47 -8.23 4.14 11.95
CA GLY A 47 -7.05 4.36 12.81
C GLY A 47 -5.72 4.10 12.09
N TYR A 48 -4.72 3.62 12.82
CA TYR A 48 -3.33 3.48 12.32
C TYR A 48 -3.20 2.71 11.00
N ILE A 49 -4.03 1.69 10.78
CA ILE A 49 -4.01 0.91 9.54
C ILE A 49 -4.46 1.78 8.35
N GLN A 50 -5.49 2.61 8.55
CA GLN A 50 -5.99 3.54 7.52
C GLN A 50 -4.94 4.60 7.17
N GLU A 51 -4.24 5.12 8.19
CA GLU A 51 -3.14 6.07 8.00
C GLU A 51 -1.97 5.45 7.23
N ALA A 52 -1.60 4.20 7.55
CA ALA A 52 -0.55 3.47 6.84
C ALA A 52 -0.89 3.28 5.35
N TYR A 53 -2.15 3.00 5.01
CA TYR A 53 -2.59 2.94 3.62
C TYR A 53 -2.42 4.29 2.92
N ARG A 54 -2.86 5.39 3.56
CA ARG A 54 -2.71 6.74 3.02
C ARG A 54 -1.25 7.10 2.75
N GLU A 55 -0.35 6.80 3.70
CA GLU A 55 1.08 7.08 3.58
C GLU A 55 1.75 6.27 2.44
N ILE A 56 1.34 5.02 2.26
CA ILE A 56 1.80 4.18 1.14
C ILE A 56 1.40 4.82 -0.19
N GLU A 57 0.16 5.29 -0.33
CA GLU A 57 -0.28 5.86 -1.60
C GLU A 57 0.33 7.24 -1.90
N GLU A 58 0.48 8.08 -0.88
CA GLU A 58 1.20 9.35 -1.02
C GLU A 58 2.66 9.13 -1.47
N THR A 59 3.33 8.14 -0.88
CA THR A 59 4.69 7.76 -1.27
C THR A 59 4.73 7.25 -2.72
N ALA A 60 3.76 6.44 -3.13
CA ALA A 60 3.66 5.96 -4.50
C ALA A 60 3.47 7.10 -5.51
N HIS A 61 2.69 8.13 -5.17
CA HIS A 61 2.50 9.32 -6.01
C HIS A 61 3.80 10.11 -6.16
N GLN A 62 4.51 10.34 -5.06
CA GLN A 62 5.80 11.06 -5.09
C GLN A 62 6.82 10.35 -5.98
N ILE A 63 6.92 9.01 -5.89
CA ILE A 63 7.80 8.21 -6.75
C ILE A 63 7.42 8.36 -8.24
N ARG A 64 6.14 8.37 -8.58
CA ARG A 64 5.68 8.59 -9.97
C ARG A 64 6.02 9.99 -10.46
N ALA A 65 5.77 11.02 -9.65
CA ALA A 65 6.09 12.40 -9.99
C ALA A 65 7.60 12.58 -10.28
N ILE A 66 8.46 11.96 -9.46
CA ILE A 66 9.92 11.94 -9.69
C ILE A 66 10.29 11.26 -11.01
N ARG A 67 9.61 10.17 -11.39
CA ARG A 67 9.88 9.46 -12.65
C ARG A 67 9.36 10.17 -13.90
N ALA A 68 8.41 11.10 -13.75
CA ALA A 68 7.79 11.85 -14.84
C ALA A 68 8.50 13.17 -15.18
N GLY A 69 9.38 13.66 -14.30
CA GLY A 69 10.27 14.82 -14.51
C GLY A 69 11.68 14.43 -14.88
#